data_AF-A0A4Q5IVK7-F1
#
_entry.id   AF-A0A4Q5IVK7-F1
#
_cell.length_a   1.000
_cell.length_b   1.000
_cell.length_c   1.000
_cell.angle_alpha   90.00
_cell.angle_beta   90.00
_cell.angle_gamma   90.00
#
_symmetry.space_group_name_H-M   'P 1'
#
loop_
_entity.id
_entity.type
_entity.pdbx_description
1 polymer ?
#
loop_
_entity_poly.entity_id
_entity_poly.type
_entity_poly.pdbx_seq_one_letter_code
_entity_poly.pdbx_strand_id
1 'polypeptide(L)'
;MDTALDTAVLLTAESLGWFTDRWRGQSVLPVDPPLALSDAIPPHFTLLSPWHLDPGSEEASSRLHEATRSVAPFRLRFTSVGTFPTGHVYLQPEPSSGLDALFAALTAAFPEFPPYGGPSPSGCLI
;
A
#
# COMPACT_ATOMS: atom_id res chain seq x y z
N MET A 1 6.59 -19.62 -16.51
CA MET A 1 6.60 -18.20 -16.10
C MET A 1 6.23 -18.24 -14.64
N ASP A 2 7.25 -18.12 -13.79
CA ASP A 2 7.11 -18.30 -12.34
C ASP A 2 6.22 -17.16 -11.82
N THR A 3 4.94 -17.44 -11.62
CA THR A 3 3.98 -16.55 -10.96
C THR A 3 4.24 -16.58 -9.46
N ALA A 4 5.45 -16.22 -9.05
CA ALA A 4 5.63 -15.71 -7.70
C ALA A 4 4.74 -14.47 -7.64
N LEU A 5 3.66 -14.53 -6.85
CA LEU A 5 2.88 -13.34 -6.54
C LEU A 5 3.87 -12.33 -5.98
N ASP A 6 4.10 -11.22 -6.68
CA ASP A 6 4.90 -10.13 -6.15
C ASP A 6 4.23 -9.70 -4.84
N THR A 7 4.88 -10.04 -3.73
CA THR A 7 4.36 -9.65 -2.42
C THR A 7 4.62 -8.16 -2.21
N ALA A 8 3.92 -7.56 -1.26
CA ALA A 8 4.07 -6.14 -0.97
C ALA A 8 3.88 -5.88 0.52
N VAL A 9 4.46 -4.78 1.01
CA VAL A 9 4.17 -4.26 2.34
C VAL A 9 3.03 -3.27 2.23
N LEU A 10 1.96 -3.52 2.99
CA LEU A 10 0.72 -2.77 2.92
C LEU A 10 0.39 -2.13 4.27
N LEU A 11 -0.10 -0.89 4.26
CA LEU A 11 -0.84 -0.31 5.38
C LEU A 11 -2.33 -0.49 5.10
N THR A 12 -3.01 -1.35 5.86
CA THR A 12 -4.44 -1.58 5.69
C THR A 12 -5.27 -0.47 6.33
N ALA A 13 -6.36 -0.12 5.67
CA ALA A 13 -7.35 0.87 6.09
C ALA A 13 -8.74 0.22 6.05
N GLU A 14 -8.90 -0.89 6.77
CA GLU A 14 -10.11 -1.73 6.78
C GLU A 14 -11.39 -0.93 7.07
N SER A 15 -11.28 0.11 7.90
CA SER A 15 -12.38 1.02 8.22
C SER A 15 -12.93 1.81 7.02
N LEU A 16 -12.27 1.78 5.85
CA LEU A 16 -12.77 2.35 4.60
C LEU A 16 -13.56 1.35 3.74
N GLY A 17 -13.67 0.08 4.15
CA GLY A 17 -14.40 -0.95 3.39
C GLY A 17 -15.83 -0.52 3.09
N TRP A 18 -16.58 -0.11 4.12
CA TRP A 18 -17.98 0.34 3.98
C TRP A 18 -18.18 1.42 2.90
N PHE A 19 -17.19 2.28 2.68
CA PHE A 19 -17.25 3.31 1.66
C PHE A 19 -16.80 2.80 0.29
N THR A 20 -15.70 2.05 0.24
CA THR A 20 -15.01 1.68 -1.01
C THR A 20 -15.50 0.39 -1.66
N ASP A 21 -16.09 -0.53 -0.88
CA ASP A 21 -16.44 -1.89 -1.33
C ASP A 21 -17.42 -1.90 -2.50
N ARG A 22 -18.33 -0.93 -2.57
CA ARG A 22 -19.28 -0.82 -3.70
C ARG A 22 -18.60 -0.71 -5.06
N TRP A 23 -17.41 -0.09 -5.12
CA TRP A 23 -16.63 0.03 -6.34
C TRP A 23 -15.60 -1.10 -6.45
N ARG A 24 -14.92 -1.43 -5.34
CA ARG A 24 -13.93 -2.51 -5.31
C ARG A 24 -14.54 -3.88 -5.62
N GLY A 25 -15.80 -4.10 -5.27
CA GLY A 25 -16.54 -5.32 -5.60
C GLY A 25 -16.84 -5.48 -7.10
N GLN A 26 -16.65 -4.43 -7.90
CA GLN A 26 -16.80 -4.46 -9.37
C GLN A 26 -15.46 -4.59 -10.09
N SER A 27 -14.34 -4.45 -9.37
CA SER A 27 -12.99 -4.63 -9.89
C SER A 27 -12.46 -6.00 -9.46
N VAL A 28 -11.78 -6.71 -10.35
CA VAL A 28 -11.30 -8.07 -10.08
C VAL A 28 -9.80 -8.17 -10.22
N LEU A 29 -9.16 -8.96 -9.36
CA LEU A 29 -7.80 -9.42 -9.59
C LEU A 29 -7.81 -10.46 -10.72
N PRO A 30 -6.82 -10.43 -11.63
CA PRO A 30 -6.68 -11.38 -12.73
C PRO A 30 -6.07 -12.71 -12.23
N VAL A 31 -6.69 -13.30 -11.22
CA VAL A 31 -6.38 -14.64 -10.68
C VAL A 31 -7.46 -15.64 -11.12
N ASP A 32 -7.21 -16.94 -10.98
CA ASP A 32 -8.16 -18.00 -11.35
C ASP A 32 -8.59 -18.82 -10.11
N PRO A 33 -9.89 -18.79 -9.72
CA PRO A 33 -10.97 -17.98 -10.28
C PRO A 33 -10.80 -16.48 -9.96
N PRO A 34 -11.38 -15.56 -10.77
CA PRO A 34 -11.30 -14.13 -10.51
C PRO A 34 -11.87 -13.78 -9.14
N LEU A 35 -11.15 -12.92 -8.40
CA LEU A 35 -11.52 -12.49 -7.07
C LEU A 35 -11.80 -10.99 -7.07
N ALA A 36 -12.95 -10.58 -6.52
CA ALA A 36 -13.27 -9.17 -6.35
C ALA A 36 -12.24 -8.49 -5.44
N LEU A 37 -11.87 -7.23 -5.72
CA LEU A 37 -10.88 -6.51 -4.90
C LEU A 37 -11.35 -6.30 -3.46
N SER A 38 -12.65 -6.28 -3.18
CA SER A 38 -13.20 -6.24 -1.82
C SER A 38 -12.92 -7.53 -1.03
N ASP A 39 -12.83 -8.66 -1.73
CA ASP A 39 -12.69 -9.98 -1.13
C ASP A 39 -11.22 -10.42 -1.06
N ALA A 40 -10.40 -9.90 -1.97
CA ALA A 40 -8.99 -10.25 -2.06
C ALA A 40 -8.10 -9.52 -1.05
N ILE A 41 -8.38 -8.24 -0.83
CA ILE A 41 -7.48 -7.34 -0.10
C ILE A 41 -8.31 -6.19 0.48
N PRO A 42 -8.11 -5.77 1.74
CA PRO A 42 -8.80 -4.59 2.25
C PRO A 42 -8.39 -3.31 1.49
N PRO A 43 -9.10 -2.18 1.68
CA PRO A 43 -8.56 -0.87 1.33
C PRO A 43 -7.20 -0.67 1.99
N HIS A 44 -6.22 -0.18 1.23
CA HIS A 44 -4.84 -0.11 1.69
C HIS A 44 -4.05 0.97 0.97
N PHE A 45 -2.87 1.24 1.52
CA PHE A 45 -1.76 1.91 0.84
C PHE A 45 -0.68 0.87 0.55
N THR A 46 -0.23 0.78 -0.69
CA THR A 46 0.94 -0.02 -1.03
C THR A 46 2.19 0.78 -0.69
N LEU A 47 3.02 0.27 0.22
CA LEU A 47 4.20 0.99 0.70
C LEU A 47 5.46 0.58 -0.06
N LEU A 48 5.76 -0.72 -0.07
CA LEU A 48 6.92 -1.30 -0.75
C LEU A 48 6.44 -2.41 -1.70
N SER A 49 6.91 -2.39 -2.94
CA SER A 49 6.62 -3.42 -3.94
C SER A 49 7.62 -3.34 -5.11
N PRO A 50 8.16 -4.47 -5.61
CA PRO A 50 7.93 -5.82 -5.11
C PRO A 50 8.69 -6.11 -3.80
N TRP A 51 8.12 -6.96 -2.97
CA TRP A 51 8.72 -7.48 -1.74
C TRP A 51 9.13 -8.93 -1.96
N HIS A 52 10.37 -9.25 -1.58
CA HIS A 52 10.96 -10.58 -1.81
C HIS A 52 11.46 -11.25 -0.53
N LEU A 53 11.28 -10.64 0.64
CA LEU A 53 11.51 -11.34 1.91
C LEU A 53 10.31 -12.21 2.23
N ASP A 54 10.57 -13.33 2.90
CA ASP A 54 9.51 -14.12 3.52
C ASP A 54 8.70 -13.25 4.49
N PRO A 55 7.38 -13.06 4.28
CA PRO A 55 6.54 -12.29 5.20
C PRO A 55 6.51 -12.87 6.62
N GLY A 56 6.81 -14.16 6.79
CA GLY A 56 6.91 -14.83 8.10
C GLY A 56 8.29 -14.71 8.76
N SER A 57 9.26 -14.05 8.13
CA SER A 57 10.60 -13.90 8.69
C SER A 57 10.60 -12.97 9.91
N GLU A 58 11.16 -13.46 11.02
CA GLU A 58 11.41 -12.67 12.23
C GLU A 58 12.30 -11.45 11.95
N GLU A 59 13.25 -11.57 11.01
CA GLU A 59 14.10 -10.46 10.60
C GLU A 59 13.28 -9.34 9.94
N ALA A 60 12.43 -9.70 8.98
CA ALA A 60 11.54 -8.77 8.29
C ALA A 60 10.58 -8.10 9.29
N SER A 61 9.95 -8.89 10.15
CA SER A 61 9.00 -8.42 11.17
C SER A 61 9.65 -7.45 12.16
N SER A 62 10.82 -7.81 12.70
CA SER A 62 11.57 -6.97 13.64
C SER A 62 12.00 -5.63 13.03
N ARG A 63 12.50 -5.66 11.79
CA ARG A 63 12.93 -4.46 11.06
C ARG A 63 11.76 -3.55 10.69
N LEU A 64 10.61 -4.12 10.29
CA LEU A 64 9.37 -3.37 10.09
C LEU A 64 8.89 -2.71 11.39
N HIS A 65 8.92 -3.45 12.50
CA HIS A 65 8.53 -2.92 13.80
C HIS A 65 9.44 -1.76 14.24
N GLU A 66 10.75 -1.89 14.10
CA GLU A 66 11.69 -0.80 14.44
C GLU A 66 11.49 0.43 13.55
N ALA A 67 11.34 0.22 12.23
CA ALA A 67 11.09 1.32 11.29
C ALA A 67 9.81 2.10 11.64
N THR A 68 8.73 1.39 11.89
CA THR A 68 7.41 1.99 12.19
C THR A 68 7.34 2.61 13.58
N ARG A 69 8.13 2.13 14.55
CA ARG A 69 8.21 2.70 15.92
C ARG A 69 8.67 4.16 15.94
N SER A 70 9.45 4.57 14.95
CA SER A 70 9.91 5.97 14.80
C SER A 70 8.83 6.93 14.32
N VAL A 71 7.68 6.41 13.85
CA VAL A 71 6.61 7.19 13.24
C VAL A 71 5.49 7.43 14.26
N ALA A 72 5.18 8.69 14.55
CA ALA A 72 4.08 9.02 15.43
C ALA A 72 2.73 8.64 14.78
N PRO A 73 1.73 8.15 15.55
CA PRO A 73 0.38 7.94 15.03
C PRO A 73 -0.18 9.21 14.38
N PHE A 74 -0.80 9.07 13.21
CA PHE A 74 -1.34 10.19 12.44
C PHE A 74 -2.79 9.93 12.02
N ARG A 75 -3.48 10.99 11.59
CA ARG A 75 -4.86 10.93 11.10
C ARG A 75 -4.90 11.33 9.63
N LEU A 76 -5.71 10.61 8.87
CA LEU A 76 -6.01 10.90 7.48
C LEU A 76 -7.47 11.28 7.32
N ARG A 77 -7.72 12.16 6.35
CA ARG A 77 -9.05 12.50 5.83
C ARG A 77 -9.04 12.28 4.33
N PHE A 78 -10.17 11.86 3.79
CA PHE A 78 -10.33 11.61 2.35
C PHE A 78 -11.49 12.47 1.85
N THR A 79 -11.15 13.65 1.36
CA THR A 79 -12.11 14.67 0.88
C THR A 79 -12.16 14.78 -0.63
N SER A 80 -11.23 14.14 -1.34
CA SER A 80 -11.12 14.15 -2.79
C SER A 80 -10.64 12.79 -3.31
N VAL A 81 -10.78 12.61 -4.62
CA VAL A 81 -10.25 11.46 -5.36
C VAL A 81 -9.15 11.95 -6.30
N GLY A 82 -8.10 11.15 -6.42
CA GLY A 82 -7.08 11.29 -7.45
C GLY A 82 -7.27 10.26 -8.55
N THR A 83 -6.55 10.44 -9.64
CA THR A 83 -6.48 9.46 -10.72
C THR A 83 -5.05 9.31 -11.16
N PHE A 84 -4.67 8.06 -11.33
CA PHE A 84 -3.39 7.67 -11.85
C PHE A 84 -3.34 7.78 -13.39
N PRO A 85 -2.16 7.94 -14.02
CA PRO A 85 -2.04 7.95 -15.48
C PRO A 85 -2.62 6.71 -16.17
N THR A 86 -2.58 5.55 -15.51
CA THR A 86 -3.19 4.31 -16.00
C THR A 86 -4.72 4.29 -15.91
N GLY A 87 -5.34 5.31 -15.33
CA GLY A 87 -6.79 5.44 -15.18
C GLY A 87 -7.36 4.88 -13.88
N HIS A 88 -6.53 4.32 -12.99
CA HIS A 88 -6.97 3.87 -11.67
C HIS A 88 -7.33 5.07 -10.78
N VAL A 89 -8.46 4.97 -10.07
CA VAL A 89 -8.94 6.01 -9.15
C VAL A 89 -8.56 5.65 -7.73
N TYR A 90 -8.11 6.64 -6.94
CA TYR A 90 -7.76 6.46 -5.54
C TYR A 90 -8.33 7.57 -4.66
N LEU A 91 -8.44 7.31 -3.37
CA LEU A 91 -8.80 8.35 -2.39
C LEU A 91 -7.54 9.14 -2.01
N GLN A 92 -7.58 10.46 -2.18
CA GLN A 92 -6.46 11.33 -1.84
C GLN A 92 -6.41 11.50 -0.31
N PRO A 93 -5.30 11.09 0.35
CA PRO A 93 -5.13 11.29 1.79
C PRO A 93 -4.73 12.73 2.11
N GLU A 94 -5.35 13.31 3.13
CA GLU A 94 -5.02 14.64 3.65
C GLU A 94 -5.01 14.66 5.20
N PRO A 95 -3.93 15.15 5.85
CA PRO A 95 -2.63 15.50 5.28
C PRO A 95 -1.80 14.26 4.88
N SER A 96 -0.92 14.40 3.88
CA SER A 96 -0.02 13.31 3.46
C SER A 96 1.17 13.11 4.41
N SER A 97 1.52 14.11 5.22
CA SER A 97 2.80 14.15 5.95
C SER A 97 3.07 12.95 6.86
N GLY A 98 2.02 12.33 7.42
CA GLY A 98 2.15 11.12 8.23
C GLY A 98 2.53 9.89 7.39
N LEU A 99 1.91 9.76 6.21
CA LEU A 99 2.30 8.74 5.22
C LEU A 99 3.71 9.01 4.71
N ASP A 100 4.05 10.26 4.40
CA ASP A 100 5.39 10.64 3.91
C ASP A 100 6.49 10.23 4.91
N ALA A 101 6.26 10.45 6.22
CA ALA A 101 7.16 10.00 7.28
C ALA A 101 7.27 8.47 7.36
N LEU A 102 6.15 7.76 7.19
CA LEU A 102 6.12 6.30 7.16
C LEU A 102 6.89 5.73 5.96
N PHE A 103 6.65 6.27 4.75
CA PHE A 103 7.39 5.89 3.54
C PHE A 103 8.89 6.14 3.73
N ALA A 104 9.28 7.31 4.24
CA ALA A 104 10.69 7.62 4.48
C ALA A 104 11.35 6.66 5.47
N ALA A 105 10.68 6.35 6.59
CA ALA A 105 11.18 5.39 7.58
C ALA A 105 11.34 3.99 6.98
N LEU A 106 10.36 3.53 6.19
CA LEU A 106 10.41 2.22 5.55
C LEU A 106 11.46 2.15 4.45
N THR A 107 11.60 3.16 3.59
CA THR A 107 12.63 3.19 2.55
C THR A 107 14.04 3.25 3.15
N ALA A 108 14.23 4.00 4.23
CA ALA A 108 15.51 4.01 4.95
C ALA A 108 15.80 2.67 5.62
N ALA A 109 14.77 2.05 6.18
CA ALA A 109 14.89 0.74 6.79
C ALA A 109 15.16 -0.33 5.74
N PHE A 110 14.55 -0.27 4.55
CA PHE A 110 14.55 -1.28 3.48
C PHE A 110 15.02 -0.72 2.12
N PRO A 111 16.28 -0.25 2.00
CA PRO A 111 16.78 0.36 0.78
C PRO A 111 16.82 -0.58 -0.44
N GLU A 112 16.78 -1.89 -0.21
CA GLU A 112 16.74 -2.92 -1.24
C GLU A 112 15.35 -3.10 -1.90
N PHE A 113 14.29 -2.54 -1.29
CA PHE A 113 12.92 -2.63 -1.80
C PHE A 113 12.42 -1.25 -2.25
N PRO A 114 12.00 -1.09 -3.52
CA PRO A 114 11.57 0.20 -4.02
C PRO A 114 10.22 0.62 -3.38
N PRO A 115 10.03 1.92 -3.10
CA PRO A 115 8.71 2.43 -2.74
C PRO A 115 7.74 2.29 -3.93
N TYR A 116 6.48 1.98 -3.63
CA TYR A 116 5.44 1.88 -4.64
C TYR A 116 5.26 3.21 -5.37
N GLY A 117 5.35 3.20 -6.70
CA GLY A 117 5.26 4.41 -7.53
C GLY A 117 6.57 5.19 -7.72
N GLY A 118 7.70 4.71 -7.16
CA GLY A 118 9.03 5.29 -7.35
C GLY A 118 9.47 6.28 -6.26
N PRO A 119 10.71 6.81 -6.33
CA PRO A 119 11.40 7.45 -5.19
C PRO A 119 10.95 8.89 -4.84
N SER A 120 9.70 9.31 -5.07
CA SER A 120 9.27 10.68 -4.71
C SER A 120 7.85 10.79 -4.13
N PRO A 121 7.62 11.66 -3.12
CA PRO A 121 6.32 11.86 -2.45
C PRO A 121 5.26 12.61 -3.29
N SER A 122 5.61 13.09 -4.50
CA SER A 122 4.71 13.90 -5.35
C SER A 122 4.32 13.22 -6.67
N GLY A 123 4.59 11.93 -6.83
CA GLY A 123 4.44 11.27 -8.14
C GLY A 123 4.09 9.81 -7.98
N CYS A 124 2.85 9.54 -7.56
CA CYS A 124 2.25 8.23 -7.75
C CYS A 124 2.01 8.06 -9.27
N LEU A 125 3.04 7.61 -9.99
CA LEU A 125 2.97 7.21 -11.40
C LEU A 125 2.67 5.72 -11.47
N ILE A 126 1.43 5.32 -11.16
CA ILE A 126 0.88 4.07 -11.68
C ILE A 126 -0.56 4.23 -12.06
#